data_AF-A0A3D1TR43-F1
#
_entry.id   AF-A0A3D1TR43-F1
#
_cell.length_a   1.000
_cell.length_b   1.000
_cell.length_c   1.000
_cell.angle_alpha   90.00
_cell.angle_beta   90.00
_cell.angle_gamma   90.00
#
_symmetry.space_group_name_H-M   'P 1'
#
loop_
_entity.id
_entity.type
_entity.pdbx_description
1 polymer ?
#
loop_
_entity_poly.entity_id
_entity_poly.type
_entity_poly.pdbx_seq_one_letter_code
_entity_poly.pdbx_strand_id
1 'polypeptide(L)'
;GPLKGCLSGEGVRWDTVNLLRSTTFKCTGSAAESLKTATTDQNTAVILADFYRAGDGNVESFTAQMIVSADDIASDTDGIQNAWIQGVGCASAIANFSS
;
A
#
# COMPACT_ATOMS: atom_id res chain seq x y z
N GLY A 1 -2.17 -0.42 15.13
CA GLY A 1 -2.31 -0.99 13.78
C GLY A 1 -1.03 -1.74 13.40
N PRO A 2 -0.95 -2.23 12.15
CA PRO A 2 0.19 -3.01 11.66
C PRO A 2 1.54 -2.29 11.80
N LEU A 3 1.55 -0.95 11.77
CA LEU A 3 2.76 -0.12 11.97
C LEU A 3 3.08 0.21 13.43
N LYS A 4 2.47 -0.49 14.40
CA LYS A 4 2.76 -0.24 15.83
C LYS A 4 4.23 -0.55 16.11
N GLY A 5 4.95 0.42 16.68
CA GLY A 5 6.35 0.28 17.08
C GLY A 5 7.36 0.93 16.14
N CYS A 6 6.96 1.33 14.93
CA CYS A 6 7.83 2.14 14.08
C CYS A 6 8.02 3.52 14.71
N LEU A 7 9.27 3.95 14.89
CA LEU A 7 9.57 5.33 15.27
C LEU A 7 9.25 6.27 14.11
N SER A 8 9.04 7.55 14.41
CA SER A 8 8.89 8.56 13.37
C SER A 8 10.15 8.60 12.49
N GLY A 9 9.98 8.49 11.18
CA GLY A 9 11.09 8.40 10.22
C GLY A 9 11.65 6.98 10.01
N GLU A 10 11.20 6.00 10.79
CA GLU A 10 11.53 4.59 10.55
C GLU A 10 10.48 3.97 9.64
N GLY A 11 10.88 3.70 8.39
CA GLY A 11 10.03 3.09 7.38
C GLY A 11 9.80 1.60 7.61
N VAL A 12 9.05 1.00 6.69
CA VAL A 12 8.85 -0.44 6.59
C VAL A 12 9.44 -0.90 5.27
N ARG A 13 10.22 -1.99 5.29
CA ARG A 13 10.65 -2.65 4.05
C ARG A 13 9.60 -3.66 3.66
N TRP A 14 9.51 -3.97 2.37
CA TRP A 14 8.64 -5.03 1.90
C TRP A 14 9.33 -5.83 0.81
N ASP A 15 8.90 -7.07 0.64
CA ASP A 15 9.17 -7.85 -0.57
C ASP A 15 7.85 -8.24 -1.23
N THR A 16 7.90 -8.57 -2.52
CA THR A 16 6.70 -8.94 -3.27
C THR A 16 6.51 -10.45 -3.18
N VAL A 17 5.38 -10.86 -2.61
CA VAL A 17 4.93 -12.26 -2.60
C VAL A 17 4.28 -12.62 -3.93
N ASN A 18 3.35 -11.77 -4.41
CA ASN A 18 2.65 -12.00 -5.65
C ASN A 18 2.16 -10.70 -6.31
N LEU A 19 2.13 -10.66 -7.64
CA LEU A 19 1.45 -9.62 -8.41
C LEU A 19 0.00 -10.05 -8.66
N LEU A 20 -0.95 -9.27 -8.17
CA LEU A 20 -2.38 -9.55 -8.30
C LEU A 20 -2.94 -8.85 -9.54
N ARG A 21 -4.00 -9.43 -10.13
CA ARG A 21 -4.69 -8.79 -11.27
C ARG A 21 -5.46 -7.54 -10.83
N SER A 22 -6.16 -7.62 -9.71
CA SER A 22 -6.93 -6.51 -9.15
C SER A 22 -7.24 -6.76 -7.68
N THR A 23 -7.63 -5.69 -6.99
CA THR A 23 -8.20 -5.78 -5.65
C THR A 23 -9.20 -4.67 -5.38
N THR A 24 -9.94 -4.78 -4.29
CA THR A 24 -10.73 -3.69 -3.71
C THR A 24 -10.14 -3.21 -2.39
N PHE A 25 -10.26 -1.92 -2.12
CA PHE A 25 -9.56 -1.28 -1.01
C PHE A 25 -10.39 -0.18 -0.34
N LYS A 26 -10.08 0.09 0.94
CA LYS A 26 -10.51 1.24 1.73
C LYS A 26 -9.30 1.84 2.44
N CYS A 27 -9.07 3.14 2.27
CA CYS A 27 -7.99 3.89 2.91
C CYS A 27 -8.14 3.94 4.43
N THR A 28 -9.27 4.41 4.93
CA THR A 28 -9.47 4.64 6.36
C THR A 28 -10.00 3.41 7.08
N GLY A 29 -10.59 2.48 6.31
CA GLY A 29 -11.31 1.33 6.86
C GLY A 29 -12.68 1.69 7.45
N SER A 30 -13.13 2.95 7.30
CA SER A 30 -14.45 3.38 7.74
C SER A 30 -15.55 2.54 7.09
N ALA A 31 -16.58 2.19 7.88
CA ALA A 31 -17.73 1.45 7.38
C ALA A 31 -18.44 2.19 6.23
N ALA A 32 -18.50 3.52 6.33
CA ALA A 32 -19.13 4.39 5.33
C ALA A 32 -18.25 4.68 4.11
N GLU A 33 -16.96 4.34 4.16
CA GLU A 33 -16.07 4.53 3.02
C GLU A 33 -16.45 3.55 1.89
N SER A 34 -16.59 4.08 0.67
CA SER A 34 -16.82 3.27 -0.53
C SER A 34 -15.57 2.46 -0.87
N LEU A 35 -15.76 1.19 -1.25
CA LEU A 35 -14.69 0.36 -1.79
C LEU A 35 -14.24 0.90 -3.15
N LYS A 36 -12.93 1.00 -3.35
CA LYS A 36 -12.32 1.38 -4.63
C LYS A 36 -11.60 0.20 -5.23
N THR A 37 -11.69 0.05 -6.55
CA THR A 37 -11.03 -1.04 -7.27
C THR A 37 -9.74 -0.53 -7.89
N ALA A 38 -8.64 -1.25 -7.65
CA ALA A 38 -7.38 -1.06 -8.36
C ALA A 38 -7.09 -2.29 -9.21
N THR A 39 -6.59 -2.07 -10.42
CA THR A 39 -6.21 -3.11 -11.37
C THR A 39 -4.74 -2.93 -11.73
N THR A 40 -4.01 -4.03 -11.82
CA THR A 40 -2.62 -3.98 -12.28
C THR A 40 -2.58 -3.69 -13.78
N ASP A 41 -1.79 -2.69 -14.15
CA ASP A 41 -1.55 -2.27 -15.53
C ASP A 41 -0.14 -1.69 -15.68
N GLN A 42 0.10 -0.87 -16.71
CA GLN A 42 1.40 -0.27 -16.97
C GLN A 42 1.84 0.74 -15.90
N ASN A 43 0.90 1.38 -15.20
CA ASN A 43 1.16 2.47 -14.25
C ASN A 43 0.83 2.07 -12.81
N THR A 44 0.14 0.95 -12.60
CA THR A 44 -0.34 0.50 -11.30
C THR A 44 0.09 -0.93 -11.04
N ALA A 45 0.72 -1.17 -9.89
CA ALA A 45 1.01 -2.50 -9.37
C ALA A 45 0.13 -2.78 -8.15
N VAL A 46 -0.68 -3.84 -8.24
CA VAL A 46 -1.39 -4.41 -7.10
C VAL A 46 -0.62 -5.65 -6.64
N ILE A 47 -0.02 -5.61 -5.46
CA ILE A 47 0.84 -6.67 -4.95
C ILE A 47 0.35 -7.21 -3.61
N LEU A 48 0.56 -8.50 -3.38
CA LEU A 48 0.64 -9.07 -2.04
C LEU A 48 2.09 -8.99 -1.61
N ALA A 49 2.36 -8.46 -0.42
CA ALA A 49 3.70 -8.20 0.07
C ALA A 49 3.85 -8.59 1.55
N ASP A 50 5.02 -9.10 1.90
CA ASP A 50 5.43 -9.27 3.29
C ASP A 50 6.14 -8.00 3.75
N PHE A 51 5.75 -7.48 4.91
CA PHE A 51 6.24 -6.23 5.46
C PHE A 51 7.16 -6.48 6.65
N TYR A 52 8.23 -5.71 6.75
CA TYR A 52 9.27 -5.80 7.77
C TYR A 52 9.46 -4.44 8.42
N ARG A 53 8.97 -4.29 9.65
CA ARG A 53 9.16 -3.07 10.45
C ARG A 53 10.63 -2.89 10.80
N ALA A 54 11.05 -1.64 10.96
CA ALA A 54 12.37 -1.34 11.53
C ALA A 54 12.54 -2.06 12.88
N GLY A 55 13.64 -2.79 13.02
CA GLY A 55 13.94 -3.60 14.22
C GLY A 55 13.55 -5.08 14.14
N ASP A 56 12.60 -5.46 13.27
CA ASP A 56 12.19 -6.88 13.12
C ASP A 56 13.18 -7.70 12.25
N GLY A 57 14.19 -7.04 11.68
CA GLY A 57 15.23 -7.69 10.88
C GLY A 57 14.67 -8.27 9.59
N ASN A 58 14.90 -9.57 9.37
CA ASN A 58 14.36 -10.33 8.22
C ASN A 58 13.14 -11.18 8.62
N VAL A 59 12.59 -10.98 9.82
CA VAL A 59 11.37 -11.63 10.25
C VAL A 59 10.20 -10.81 9.76
N GLU A 60 9.33 -11.43 8.97
CA GLU A 60 8.09 -10.80 8.51
C GLU A 60 7.28 -10.31 9.71
N SER A 61 6.88 -9.04 9.66
CA SER A 61 5.97 -8.43 10.63
C SER A 61 4.51 -8.74 10.30
N PHE A 62 4.12 -8.65 9.03
CA PHE A 62 2.78 -8.98 8.53
C PHE A 62 2.72 -9.04 7.00
N THR A 63 1.81 -9.84 6.45
CA THR A 63 1.44 -9.82 5.04
C THR A 63 0.27 -8.86 4.80
N ALA A 64 0.33 -8.06 3.73
CA ALA A 64 -0.80 -7.25 3.30
C ALA A 64 -0.82 -7.03 1.78
N GLN A 65 -1.99 -6.68 1.25
CA GLN A 65 -2.08 -6.15 -0.10
C GLN A 65 -1.64 -4.69 -0.13
N MET A 66 -0.91 -4.33 -1.19
CA MET A 66 -0.44 -2.98 -1.45
C MET A 66 -0.75 -2.58 -2.89
N ILE A 67 -1.09 -1.32 -3.09
CA ILE A 67 -1.20 -0.70 -4.40
C ILE A 67 -0.15 0.40 -4.47
N VAL A 68 0.65 0.38 -5.53
CA VAL A 68 1.54 1.49 -5.91
C VAL A 68 1.17 1.92 -7.31
N SER A 69 0.97 3.22 -7.53
CA SER A 69 0.62 3.75 -8.83
C SER A 69 1.43 5.00 -9.16
N ALA A 70 1.63 5.26 -10.46
CA ALA A 70 2.13 6.54 -10.94
C ALA A 70 1.04 7.61 -10.92
N ASP A 71 -0.22 7.19 -10.99
CA ASP A 71 -1.40 8.03 -11.08
C ASP A 71 -2.14 8.11 -9.73
N ASP A 72 -2.98 9.14 -9.58
CA ASP A 72 -3.89 9.23 -8.43
C ASP A 72 -5.08 8.28 -8.63
N ILE A 73 -5.18 7.24 -7.79
CA ILE A 73 -6.21 6.20 -7.90
C ILE A 73 -7.51 6.56 -7.14
N ALA A 74 -7.54 7.68 -6.43
CA ALA A 74 -8.70 8.09 -5.65
C ALA A 74 -8.80 9.62 -5.54
N SER A 75 -9.05 10.28 -6.67
CA SER A 75 -9.13 11.74 -6.80
C SER A 75 -10.24 12.43 -5.99
N ASP A 76 -11.16 11.65 -5.41
CA ASP A 76 -12.21 12.08 -4.48
C ASP A 76 -11.75 12.06 -3.00
N THR A 77 -10.49 11.71 -2.75
CA THR A 77 -9.82 11.80 -1.45
C THR A 77 -8.76 12.90 -1.51
N ASP A 78 -8.64 13.71 -0.46
CA ASP A 78 -7.68 14.82 -0.46
C ASP A 78 -6.22 14.35 -0.65
N GLY A 79 -5.50 15.03 -1.54
CA GLY A 79 -4.10 14.72 -1.89
C GLY A 79 -3.95 13.59 -2.91
N ILE A 80 -2.71 13.35 -3.37
CA ILE A 80 -2.44 12.31 -4.37
C ILE A 80 -2.49 10.94 -3.71
N GLN A 81 -3.38 10.07 -4.18
CA GLN A 81 -3.56 8.74 -3.63
C GLN A 81 -2.91 7.71 -4.54
N ASN A 82 -1.64 7.38 -4.30
CA ASN A 82 -0.90 6.48 -5.16
C ASN A 82 -0.06 5.41 -4.43
N ALA A 83 -0.13 5.35 -3.09
CA ALA A 83 0.42 4.25 -2.29
C ALA A 83 -0.53 3.83 -1.15
N TRP A 84 -1.10 2.63 -1.26
CA TRP A 84 -2.16 2.13 -0.38
C TRP A 84 -1.75 0.79 0.22
N ILE A 85 -1.83 0.63 1.54
CA ILE A 85 -1.46 -0.61 2.25
C ILE A 85 -2.61 -1.08 3.13
N GLN A 86 -3.05 -2.32 2.91
CA GLN A 86 -4.27 -2.84 3.52
C GLN A 86 -4.16 -2.88 5.04
N GLY A 87 -5.16 -2.33 5.74
CA GLY A 87 -5.17 -2.26 7.20
C GLY A 87 -4.20 -1.23 7.80
N VAL A 88 -3.49 -0.47 6.97
CA VAL A 88 -2.60 0.61 7.39
C VAL A 88 -3.16 1.96 6.97
N GLY A 89 -3.39 2.18 5.68
CA GLY A 89 -3.85 3.46 5.17
C GLY A 89 -3.50 3.71 3.71
N CYS A 90 -3.81 4.93 3.27
CA CYS A 90 -3.39 5.49 1.99
C CYS A 90 -2.52 6.74 2.20
N ALA A 91 -1.62 7.00 1.27
CA ALA A 91 -0.80 8.20 1.24
C ALA A 91 -0.31 8.50 -0.18
N SER A 92 0.29 9.69 -0.33
CA SER A 92 1.13 10.02 -1.47
C SER A 92 2.51 9.38 -1.30
N ALA A 93 3.06 8.84 -2.39
CA ALA A 93 4.42 8.33 -2.49
C ALA A 93 5.05 8.70 -3.83
N ILE A 94 6.38 8.70 -3.89
CA ILE A 94 7.11 8.78 -5.15
C ILE A 94 7.22 7.35 -5.71
N ALA A 95 6.43 7.03 -6.72
CA ALA A 95 6.50 5.77 -7.44
C ALA A 95 7.29 5.96 -8.75
N ASN A 96 8.39 5.23 -8.90
CA ASN A 96 9.16 5.20 -10.14
C ASN A 96 9.10 3.79 -10.73
N PHE A 97 8.33 3.62 -11.80
CA PHE A 97 8.34 2.38 -12.57
C PHE A 97 9.43 2.49 -13.63
N SER A 98 10.46 1.64 -13.54
CA SER A 98 11.44 1.51 -14.62
C SER A 98 10.79 0.80 -15.80
N SER A 99 11.00 1.33 -17.01
CA SER A 99 10.65 0.67 -18.29
C SER A 99 11.55 -0.52 -18.58
#